data_AF-A0A7S0UGD3-F1
#
_entry.id   AF-A0A7S0UGD3-F1
#
_cell.length_a   1.000
_cell.length_b   1.000
_cell.length_c   1.000
_cell.angle_alpha   90.00
_cell.angle_beta   90.00
_cell.angle_gamma   90.00
#
_symmetry.space_group_name_H-M   'P 1'
#
loop_
_entity.id
_entity.type
_entity.pdbx_description
1 polymer ?
#
loop_
_entity_poly.entity_id
_entity_poly.type
_entity_poly.pdbx_seq_one_letter_code
_entity_poly.pdbx_strand_id
1 'polypeptide(L)'
;MRSTILHRSSGLIAGVARTQRPATARRGMAGGPIPARYKVSKNKFVEEWNGRREITEKIWECDQKMAAQLFLYVVVVPFGFYSLTRGEFQSKGDRRYKDCV
;
A
#
# COMPACT_ATOMS: atom_id res chain seq x y z
N MET A 1 47.21 26.91 56.49
CA MET A 1 46.06 27.00 55.56
C MET A 1 46.50 26.45 54.20
N ARG A 2 45.95 25.32 53.76
CA ARG A 2 46.24 24.68 52.46
C ARG A 2 45.39 25.36 51.38
N SER A 3 46.04 25.85 50.33
CA SER A 3 45.38 26.28 49.09
C SER A 3 45.94 25.46 47.95
N THR A 4 45.19 24.44 47.53
CA THR A 4 45.46 23.62 46.36
C THR A 4 44.51 24.11 45.27
N ILE A 5 45.00 24.98 44.38
CA ILE A 5 44.23 25.42 43.20
C ILE A 5 44.38 24.33 42.13
N LEU A 6 43.37 23.46 42.04
CA LEU A 6 43.25 22.50 40.94
C LEU A 6 42.62 23.21 39.73
N HIS A 7 43.45 23.51 38.74
CA HIS A 7 43.05 24.00 37.43
C HIS A 7 42.42 22.85 36.64
N ARG A 8 41.08 22.72 36.71
CA ARG A 8 40.31 21.74 35.92
C ARG A 8 40.04 22.33 34.54
N SER A 9 40.90 22.03 33.57
CA SER A 9 40.61 22.26 32.17
C SER A 9 39.43 21.36 31.75
N SER A 10 38.28 21.98 31.52
CA SER A 10 37.10 21.32 30.97
C SER A 10 37.34 20.98 29.50
N GLY A 11 37.87 19.78 29.23
CA GLY A 11 37.87 19.20 27.89
C GLY A 11 36.43 18.93 27.45
N LEU A 12 35.98 19.64 26.43
CA LEU A 12 34.74 19.33 25.71
C LEU A 12 34.92 18.00 24.98
N ILE A 13 34.48 16.90 25.59
CA ILE A 13 34.27 15.64 24.87
C ILE A 13 32.95 15.80 24.11
N ALA A 14 33.05 16.04 22.81
CA ALA A 14 31.91 16.01 21.90
C ALA A 14 31.36 14.57 21.84
N GLY A 15 30.40 14.27 22.71
CA GLY A 15 29.65 13.03 22.67
C GLY A 15 28.80 13.00 21.40
N VAL A 16 29.10 12.08 20.49
CA VAL A 16 28.22 11.76 19.36
C VAL A 16 26.91 11.22 19.94
N ALA A 17 25.92 12.10 20.05
CA ALA A 17 24.56 11.72 20.41
C ALA A 17 24.00 10.86 19.27
N ARG A 18 24.08 9.53 19.42
CA ARG A 18 23.37 8.59 18.57
C ARG A 18 21.89 8.83 18.81
N THR A 19 21.22 9.52 17.88
CA THR A 19 19.77 9.72 17.89
C THR A 19 19.10 8.35 17.84
N GLN A 20 18.73 7.81 18.99
CA GLN A 20 17.88 6.63 19.06
C GLN A 20 16.54 7.06 18.45
N ARG A 21 16.20 6.49 17.28
CA ARG A 21 14.83 6.60 16.76
C ARG A 21 13.89 6.14 17.87
N PRO A 22 12.84 6.89 18.22
CA PRO A 22 11.89 6.43 19.22
C PRO A 22 11.36 5.08 18.76
N ALA A 23 11.54 4.05 19.58
CA ALA A 23 10.95 2.76 19.34
C ALA A 23 9.44 2.98 19.19
N THR A 24 8.91 2.75 17.99
CA THR A 24 7.48 2.88 17.72
C THR A 24 6.75 1.98 18.70
N ALA A 25 5.98 2.58 19.61
CA ALA A 25 5.14 1.83 20.53
C ALA A 25 4.23 0.92 19.69
N ARG A 26 4.41 -0.40 19.82
CA ARG A 26 3.51 -1.39 19.22
C ARG A 26 2.15 -1.21 19.89
N ARG A 27 1.28 -0.39 19.28
CA ARG A 27 -0.12 -0.30 19.68
C ARG A 27 -0.71 -1.70 19.56
N GLY A 28 -1.17 -2.25 20.69
CA GLY A 28 -1.98 -3.45 20.69
C GLY A 28 -3.28 -3.15 19.96
N MET A 29 -3.35 -3.46 18.67
CA MET A 29 -4.55 -3.34 17.84
C MET A 29 -5.52 -4.49 18.17
N ALA A 30 -6.01 -4.53 19.40
CA ALA A 30 -7.12 -5.37 19.81
C ALA A 30 -7.97 -4.57 20.80
N GLY A 31 -8.82 -3.71 20.24
CA GLY A 31 -9.94 -3.13 20.98
C GLY A 31 -10.95 -4.24 21.29
N GLY A 32 -11.21 -4.46 22.58
CA GLY A 32 -12.36 -5.22 23.05
C GLY A 32 -12.07 -6.57 23.73
N PRO A 33 -12.99 -7.04 24.58
CA PRO A 33 -12.84 -8.23 25.42
C PRO A 33 -13.16 -9.50 24.61
N ILE A 34 -12.37 -9.80 23.59
CA ILE A 34 -12.51 -11.06 22.86
C ILE A 34 -11.64 -12.13 23.56
N PRO A 35 -12.21 -13.27 23.99
CA PRO A 35 -11.48 -14.27 24.76
C PRO A 35 -10.25 -14.78 24.02
N ALA A 36 -9.14 -14.99 24.75
CA ALA A 36 -7.81 -15.31 24.22
C ALA A 36 -7.77 -16.51 23.26
N ARG A 37 -8.79 -17.39 23.30
CA ARG A 37 -8.95 -18.54 22.41
C ARG A 37 -9.39 -18.20 20.97
N TYR A 38 -9.92 -17.00 20.73
CA TYR A 38 -10.27 -16.48 19.41
C TYR A 38 -9.29 -15.39 18.93
N LYS A 39 -8.18 -15.22 19.65
CA LYS A 39 -7.17 -14.22 19.34
C LYS A 39 -6.35 -14.73 18.17
N VAL A 40 -6.84 -14.54 16.94
CA VAL A 40 -6.06 -14.74 15.72
C VAL A 40 -4.81 -13.89 15.87
N SER A 41 -3.65 -14.56 15.92
CA SER A 41 -2.37 -13.87 16.02
C SER A 41 -2.17 -13.08 14.74
N LYS A 42 -1.92 -11.77 14.87
CA LYS A 42 -1.65 -10.91 13.72
C LYS A 42 -0.37 -11.39 13.04
N ASN A 43 -0.49 -11.84 11.80
CA ASN A 43 0.67 -12.15 10.99
C ASN A 43 1.22 -10.86 10.40
N LYS A 44 2.45 -10.51 10.78
CA LYS A 44 3.14 -9.30 10.34
C LYS A 44 3.14 -9.16 8.80
N PHE A 45 3.42 -10.25 8.08
CA PHE A 45 3.52 -10.20 6.61
C PHE A 45 2.15 -10.01 5.95
N VAL A 46 1.10 -10.56 6.54
CA VAL A 46 -0.28 -10.40 6.03
C VAL A 46 -0.76 -8.97 6.25
N GLU A 47 -0.49 -8.39 7.42
CA GLU A 47 -0.85 -7.01 7.75
C GLU A 47 -0.07 -6.00 6.88
N GLU A 48 1.22 -6.23 6.65
CA GLU A 48 2.03 -5.40 5.74
C GLU A 48 1.58 -5.54 4.27
N TRP A 49 1.20 -6.73 3.83
CA TRP A 49 0.66 -6.96 2.49
C TRP A 49 -0.70 -6.27 2.30
N ASN A 50 -1.61 -6.40 3.26
CA ASN A 50 -2.89 -5.70 3.26
C ASN A 50 -2.70 -4.19 3.26
N GLY A 51 -1.82 -3.66 4.12
CA GLY A 51 -1.54 -2.23 4.18
C GLY A 51 -1.00 -1.66 2.86
N ARG A 52 -0.18 -2.43 2.13
CA ARG A 52 0.29 -2.03 0.79
C ARG A 52 -0.83 -2.04 -0.25
N ARG A 53 -1.75 -3.02 -0.19
CA ARG A 53 -2.89 -3.09 -1.10
C ARG A 53 -3.90 -1.97 -0.88
N GLU A 54 -4.15 -1.61 0.37
CA GLU A 54 -5.08 -0.52 0.71
C GLU A 54 -4.56 0.85 0.26
N ILE A 55 -3.24 1.02 0.15
CA ILE A 55 -2.60 2.28 -0.22
C ILE A 55 -2.18 2.30 -1.71
N THR A 56 -2.62 1.32 -2.50
CA THR A 56 -2.19 1.16 -3.90
C THR A 56 -2.37 2.45 -4.71
N GLU A 57 -3.44 3.20 -4.48
CA GLU A 57 -3.74 4.46 -5.19
C GLU A 57 -2.68 5.56 -4.99
N LYS A 58 -1.95 5.56 -3.85
CA LYS A 58 -0.91 6.56 -3.57
C LYS A 58 0.47 6.16 -4.09
N ILE A 59 0.67 4.88 -4.36
CA ILE A 59 1.94 4.30 -4.81
C ILE A 59 1.92 4.05 -6.33
N TRP A 60 0.73 4.12 -6.93
CA TRP A 60 0.54 3.84 -8.34
C TRP A 60 1.09 4.98 -9.21
N GLU A 61 2.16 4.68 -9.94
CA GLU A 61 2.76 5.58 -10.93
C GLU A 61 2.52 5.03 -12.33
N CYS A 62 1.94 5.82 -13.22
CA CYS A 62 1.59 5.41 -14.57
C CYS A 62 2.80 5.42 -15.51
N ASP A 63 3.40 4.25 -15.76
CA ASP A 63 4.39 4.05 -16.81
C ASP A 63 3.73 3.83 -18.17
N GLN A 64 4.43 4.16 -19.27
CA GLN A 64 3.94 4.01 -20.64
C GLN A 64 3.55 2.56 -20.97
N LYS A 65 4.32 1.57 -20.47
CA LYS A 65 3.99 0.15 -20.65
C LYS A 65 2.70 -0.23 -19.91
N MET A 66 2.50 0.31 -18.72
CA MET A 66 1.30 0.06 -17.93
C MET A 66 0.08 0.75 -18.54
N ALA A 67 0.24 1.97 -19.07
CA ALA A 67 -0.80 2.69 -19.79
C ALA A 67 -1.25 1.90 -21.04
N ALA A 68 -0.32 1.34 -21.80
CA ALA A 68 -0.64 0.48 -22.95
C ALA A 68 -1.41 -0.79 -22.54
N GLN A 69 -1.02 -1.43 -21.43
CA GLN A 69 -1.74 -2.59 -20.90
C GLN A 69 -3.15 -2.21 -20.42
N LEU A 70 -3.29 -1.11 -19.70
CA LEU A 70 -4.60 -0.60 -19.28
C LEU A 70 -5.49 -0.31 -20.49
N PHE A 71 -4.96 0.36 -21.51
CA PHE A 71 -5.72 0.62 -22.73
C PHE A 71 -6.15 -0.68 -23.42
N LEU A 72 -5.26 -1.67 -23.54
CA LEU A 72 -5.59 -2.96 -24.12
C LEU A 72 -6.73 -3.67 -23.35
N TYR A 73 -6.61 -3.79 -22.04
CA TYR A 73 -7.55 -4.59 -21.24
C TYR A 73 -8.84 -3.86 -20.87
N VAL A 74 -8.82 -2.53 -20.74
CA VAL A 74 -10.00 -1.74 -20.35
C VAL A 74 -10.78 -1.27 -21.57
N VAL A 75 -10.10 -0.99 -22.69
CA VAL A 75 -10.75 -0.43 -23.89
C VAL A 75 -10.80 -1.45 -25.01
N VAL A 76 -9.65 -1.91 -25.49
CA VAL A 76 -9.58 -2.70 -26.73
C VAL A 76 -10.27 -4.05 -26.58
N VAL A 77 -9.99 -4.78 -25.50
CA VAL A 77 -10.56 -6.12 -25.29
C VAL A 77 -12.10 -6.06 -25.12
N PRO A 78 -12.67 -5.24 -24.20
CA PRO A 78 -14.13 -5.14 -24.06
C PRO A 78 -14.81 -4.64 -25.33
N PHE A 79 -14.25 -3.62 -25.99
CA PHE A 79 -14.81 -3.09 -27.23
C PHE A 79 -14.73 -4.09 -28.39
N GLY A 80 -13.63 -4.85 -28.47
CA GLY A 80 -13.45 -5.91 -29.46
C GLY A 80 -14.50 -7.00 -29.30
N PHE A 81 -14.72 -7.50 -28.08
CA PHE A 81 -15.79 -8.46 -27.81
C PHE A 81 -17.17 -7.90 -28.10
N TYR A 82 -17.46 -6.66 -27.70
CA TYR A 82 -18.73 -6.01 -28.03
C TYR A 82 -18.93 -5.92 -29.55
N SER A 83 -17.90 -5.50 -30.29
CA SER A 83 -18.00 -5.32 -31.74
C SER A 83 -18.20 -6.65 -32.48
N LEU A 84 -17.48 -7.70 -32.08
CA LEU A 84 -17.62 -9.03 -32.66
C LEU A 84 -18.99 -9.64 -32.35
N THR A 85 -19.42 -9.58 -31.09
CA THR A 85 -20.73 -10.11 -30.68
C THR A 85 -21.87 -9.32 -31.34
N ARG A 86 -21.77 -7.99 -31.44
CA ARG A 86 -22.70 -7.16 -32.20
C ARG A 86 -22.77 -7.55 -33.68
N GLY A 87 -21.62 -7.79 -34.32
CA GLY A 87 -21.59 -8.26 -35.71
C GLY A 87 -22.27 -9.61 -35.92
N GLU A 88 -22.10 -10.55 -34.99
CA GLU A 88 -22.84 -11.81 -35.00
C GLU A 88 -24.35 -11.61 -34.82
N PHE A 89 -24.77 -10.75 -33.89
CA PHE A 89 -26.21 -10.47 -33.68
C PHE A 89 -26.84 -9.79 -34.89
N GLN A 90 -26.12 -8.88 -35.55
CA GLN A 90 -26.59 -8.20 -36.76
C GLN A 90 -26.69 -9.15 -37.96
N SER A 91 -25.73 -10.06 -38.14
CA SER A 91 -25.72 -11.01 -39.27
C SER A 91 -26.74 -12.15 -39.12
N LYS A 92 -27.02 -12.59 -37.89
CA LYS A 92 -28.03 -13.63 -37.60
C LYS A 92 -29.47 -13.11 -37.57
N GLY A 93 -29.67 -11.79 -37.59
CA GLY A 93 -31.00 -11.17 -37.70
C GLY A 93 -31.88 -11.33 -36.46
N ASP A 94 -31.28 -11.43 -35.25
CA ASP A 94 -32.06 -11.62 -34.02
C ASP A 94 -32.87 -10.35 -33.68
N ARG A 95 -34.17 -10.51 -33.42
CA ARG A 95 -35.15 -9.42 -33.19
C ARG A 95 -34.76 -8.50 -32.02
N ARG A 96 -33.93 -9.00 -31.09
CA ARG A 96 -33.45 -8.26 -29.90
C ARG A 96 -32.31 -7.28 -30.19
N TYR A 97 -31.81 -7.19 -31.43
CA TYR A 97 -30.71 -6.29 -31.77
C TYR A 97 -31.02 -4.80 -31.47
N LYS A 98 -32.31 -4.42 -31.46
CA LYS A 98 -32.78 -3.07 -31.15
C LYS A 98 -32.59 -2.67 -29.68
N ASP A 99 -32.40 -3.65 -28.79
CA ASP A 99 -32.21 -3.43 -27.36
C ASP A 99 -30.72 -3.24 -26.99
N CYS A 100 -29.81 -3.45 -27.94
CA CYS A 100 -28.35 -3.36 -27.77
C CYS A 100 -27.72 -2.10 -28.38
N VAL A 101 -28.56 -1.11 -28.74
CA VAL A 101 -28.18 0.19 -29.32
C VAL A 101 -28.17 1.25 -28.24
#